data_AF-A0A6N7TSJ5-F1
#
_entry.id   AF-A0A6N7TSJ5-F1
#
_cell.length_a   1.000
_cell.length_b   1.000
_cell.length_c   1.000
_cell.angle_alpha   90.00
_cell.angle_beta   90.00
_cell.angle_gamma   90.00
#
_symmetry.space_group_name_H-M   'P 1'
#
loop_
_entity.id
_entity.type
_entity.pdbx_description
1 polymer ?
#
loop_
_entity_poly.entity_id
_entity_poly.type
_entity_poly.pdbx_seq_one_letter_code
_entity_poly.pdbx_strand_id
1 'polypeptide(L)'
;MLASLSACATNSLPSSSTESSVSISVSNPQDFLSELEDMETGQILEELKISDGGYTEDCFSVLSKRLVEFPEDTLRILKHSKLMTDEKFEELVITGIRSEISYTGSDEEKKALYKYLKSASTGGEYAEMASKILDGWTFEGERIPNHKIEFSAQESEQSNCAISITLPQGWKFQEKTKKSDTEHEPLMLAGLNPLYTVYDIYDSDHTLIGAIGYSNYEPYEGDKDSVQVVYSALRLGSVYRFDTDSRYDVVKTNKYGTTALTTVVYQDGANAEPVNNWGILSYNNEKECFVAVELESNSVSESQVLEIAKSIEF
;
A
#
# COMPACT_ATOMS: atom_id res chain seq x y z
N MET A 1 32.90 14.40 -82.43
CA MET A 1 31.74 13.84 -83.17
C MET A 1 30.48 14.21 -82.40
N LEU A 2 29.49 14.70 -83.13
CA LEU A 2 28.14 15.05 -82.69
C LEU A 2 27.30 13.80 -82.39
N ALA A 3 26.16 14.09 -81.73
CA ALA A 3 24.90 13.34 -81.61
C ALA A 3 24.74 12.42 -80.39
N SER A 4 23.59 12.30 -79.72
CA SER A 4 22.27 12.98 -79.70
C SER A 4 21.36 12.17 -78.75
N LEU A 5 20.32 12.81 -78.19
CA LEU A 5 19.03 12.26 -77.68
C LEU A 5 19.08 11.54 -76.30
N SER A 6 18.41 11.96 -75.22
CA SER A 6 17.02 12.40 -74.97
C SER A 6 15.95 11.34 -75.26
N ALA A 7 15.43 10.71 -74.19
CA ALA A 7 14.00 10.47 -73.97
C ALA A 7 13.76 9.93 -72.53
N CYS A 8 12.66 10.41 -71.94
CA CYS A 8 12.27 10.29 -70.54
C CYS A 8 11.45 9.02 -70.21
N ALA A 9 11.26 8.84 -68.89
CA ALA A 9 10.08 8.29 -68.19
C ALA A 9 10.01 6.73 -68.13
N THR A 10 9.66 6.05 -67.03
CA THR A 10 8.92 6.35 -65.79
C THR A 10 9.15 5.21 -64.77
N ASN A 11 9.11 5.53 -63.46
CA ASN A 11 8.65 4.69 -62.32
C ASN A 11 9.42 3.37 -62.04
N SER A 12 9.84 2.97 -60.82
CA SER A 12 9.34 3.22 -59.47
C SER A 12 10.41 2.85 -58.41
N LEU A 13 10.40 3.61 -57.31
CA LEU A 13 10.79 3.29 -55.92
C LEU A 13 12.27 2.99 -55.55
N PRO A 14 12.80 3.68 -54.51
CA PRO A 14 14.15 3.51 -53.99
C PRO A 14 14.21 2.41 -52.91
N SER A 15 15.24 1.57 -52.97
CA SER A 15 15.68 0.77 -51.83
C SER A 15 16.67 1.60 -51.00
N SER A 16 16.17 2.22 -49.94
CA SER A 16 16.99 2.86 -48.90
C SER A 16 16.40 2.49 -47.55
N SER A 17 16.80 1.36 -47.00
CA SER A 17 16.66 1.07 -45.56
C SER A 17 17.96 1.47 -44.87
N THR A 18 18.14 2.79 -44.72
CA THR A 18 18.96 3.35 -43.64
C THR A 18 18.12 3.26 -42.38
N GLU A 19 18.50 2.38 -41.46
CA GLU A 19 18.07 2.48 -40.05
C GLU A 19 18.51 3.86 -39.56
N SER A 20 17.53 4.74 -39.38
CA SER A 20 17.74 6.09 -38.86
C SER A 20 17.81 5.98 -37.35
N SER A 21 18.99 5.74 -36.81
CA SER A 21 19.28 6.00 -35.39
C SER A 21 19.21 7.51 -35.18
N VAL A 22 18.10 8.00 -34.65
CA VAL A 22 17.95 9.40 -34.24
C VAL A 22 18.68 9.55 -32.92
N SER A 23 19.96 9.94 -32.98
CA SER A 23 20.69 10.34 -31.77
C SER A 23 20.22 11.73 -31.35
N ILE A 24 19.59 11.84 -30.18
CA ILE A 24 19.09 13.11 -29.67
C ILE A 24 20.29 13.97 -29.21
N SER A 25 20.47 15.15 -29.82
CA SER A 25 21.44 16.15 -29.36
C SER A 25 20.71 17.15 -28.46
N VAL A 26 20.79 16.97 -27.14
CA VAL A 26 20.03 17.78 -26.19
C VAL A 26 20.87 18.94 -25.64
N SER A 27 20.35 20.16 -25.75
CA SER A 27 20.87 21.37 -25.09
C SER A 27 20.10 21.76 -23.82
N ASN A 28 18.96 21.11 -23.53
CA ASN A 28 18.03 21.43 -22.45
C ASN A 28 17.21 20.19 -21.97
N PRO A 29 17.23 19.81 -20.67
CA PRO A 29 16.56 18.59 -20.15
C PRO A 29 15.03 18.52 -20.31
N GLN A 30 14.32 19.66 -20.34
CA GLN A 30 12.85 19.66 -20.46
C GLN A 30 12.37 19.33 -21.89
N ASP A 31 13.16 19.65 -22.91
CA ASP A 31 12.83 19.31 -24.30
C ASP A 31 12.99 17.79 -24.55
N PHE A 32 13.91 17.15 -23.82
CA PHE A 32 14.17 15.71 -23.91
C PHE A 32 13.02 14.85 -23.36
N LEU A 33 12.42 15.25 -22.23
CA LEU A 33 11.28 14.54 -21.67
C LEU A 33 10.08 14.52 -22.62
N SER A 34 9.78 15.66 -23.26
CA SER A 34 8.71 15.71 -24.26
C SER A 34 9.01 14.84 -25.49
N GLU A 35 10.28 14.77 -25.91
CA GLU A 35 10.69 13.89 -27.01
C GLU A 35 10.53 12.41 -26.61
N LEU A 36 10.92 12.03 -25.38
CA LEU A 36 10.72 10.68 -24.87
C LEU A 36 9.24 10.27 -24.80
N GLU A 37 8.34 11.18 -24.40
CA GLU A 37 6.90 10.88 -24.32
C GLU A 37 6.32 10.51 -25.70
N ASP A 38 6.80 11.14 -26.77
CA ASP A 38 6.39 10.87 -28.15
C ASP A 38 7.00 9.57 -28.73
N MET A 39 8.08 9.05 -28.14
CA MET A 39 8.81 7.87 -28.64
C MET A 39 8.14 6.54 -28.30
N GLU A 40 8.05 5.62 -29.26
CA GLU A 40 7.55 4.26 -29.02
C GLU A 40 8.37 3.50 -27.95
N THR A 41 7.74 2.55 -27.25
CA THR A 41 8.40 1.75 -26.19
C THR A 41 9.72 1.14 -26.67
N GLY A 42 9.78 0.66 -27.93
CA GLY A 42 11.00 0.11 -28.51
C GLY A 42 12.13 1.14 -28.66
N GLN A 43 11.79 2.37 -29.04
CA GLN A 43 12.75 3.47 -29.21
C GLN A 43 13.29 3.92 -27.84
N ILE A 44 12.44 3.95 -26.81
CA ILE A 44 12.88 4.26 -25.44
C ILE A 44 13.88 3.20 -24.94
N LEU A 45 13.69 1.92 -25.27
CA LEU A 45 14.66 0.87 -24.93
C LEU A 45 16.00 1.06 -25.65
N GLU A 46 15.99 1.52 -26.91
CA GLU A 46 17.22 1.83 -27.65
C GLU A 46 17.97 3.00 -26.99
N GLU A 47 17.28 4.08 -26.66
CA GLU A 47 17.85 5.23 -25.94
C GLU A 47 18.41 4.83 -24.57
N LEU A 48 17.67 4.00 -23.82
CA LEU A 48 18.13 3.50 -22.53
C LEU A 48 19.39 2.64 -22.68
N LYS A 49 19.52 1.86 -23.76
CA LYS A 49 20.70 1.00 -23.99
C LYS A 49 21.96 1.80 -24.29
N ILE A 50 21.82 2.95 -24.94
CA ILE A 50 22.95 3.83 -25.29
C ILE A 50 23.20 4.93 -24.25
N SER A 51 22.29 5.10 -23.28
CA SER A 51 22.43 6.06 -22.19
C SER A 51 23.68 5.80 -21.37
N ASP A 52 24.38 6.88 -21.02
CA ASP A 52 25.52 6.87 -20.10
C ASP A 52 25.10 6.97 -18.61
N GLY A 53 23.79 6.95 -18.34
CA GLY A 53 23.21 7.08 -17.01
C GLY A 53 22.58 8.45 -16.72
N GLY A 54 22.80 9.46 -17.58
CA GLY A 54 22.32 10.82 -17.31
C GLY A 54 20.80 11.00 -17.33
N TYR A 55 20.06 10.10 -17.97
CA TYR A 55 18.63 10.22 -18.23
C TYR A 55 17.88 8.88 -18.09
N THR A 56 18.47 7.92 -17.38
CA THR A 56 17.89 6.58 -17.21
C THR A 56 16.58 6.62 -16.43
N GLU A 57 16.46 7.50 -15.43
CA GLU A 57 15.24 7.66 -14.63
C GLU A 57 14.07 8.18 -15.48
N ASP A 58 14.32 9.18 -16.33
CA ASP A 58 13.34 9.74 -17.25
C ASP A 58 12.80 8.67 -18.22
N CYS A 59 13.69 7.83 -18.77
CA CYS A 59 13.28 6.70 -19.60
C CYS A 59 12.40 5.69 -18.84
N PHE A 60 12.73 5.37 -17.58
CA PHE A 60 11.91 4.46 -16.77
C PHE A 60 10.55 5.06 -16.41
N SER A 61 10.48 6.36 -16.15
CA SER A 61 9.23 7.07 -15.88
C SER A 61 8.28 6.99 -17.08
N VAL A 62 8.79 7.29 -18.29
CA VAL A 62 7.99 7.20 -19.53
C VAL A 62 7.61 5.75 -19.86
N LEU A 63 8.51 4.78 -19.67
CA LEU A 63 8.19 3.35 -19.84
C LEU A 63 7.09 2.89 -18.88
N SER A 64 7.14 3.33 -17.62
CA SER A 64 6.14 3.01 -16.61
C SER A 64 4.80 3.66 -16.92
N LYS A 65 4.80 4.90 -17.41
CA LYS A 65 3.59 5.60 -17.86
C LYS A 65 2.93 4.87 -19.03
N ARG A 66 3.72 4.44 -20.01
CA ARG A 66 3.24 3.62 -21.13
C ARG A 66 2.71 2.27 -20.68
N LEU A 67 3.33 1.64 -19.68
CA LEU A 67 2.82 0.39 -19.11
C LEU A 67 1.46 0.61 -18.43
N VAL A 68 1.25 1.74 -17.76
CA VAL A 68 -0.05 2.12 -17.16
C VAL A 68 -1.10 2.39 -18.23
N GLU A 69 -0.79 3.18 -19.26
CA GLU A 69 -1.74 3.58 -20.30
C GLU A 69 -2.05 2.45 -21.30
N PHE A 70 -1.02 1.67 -21.67
CA PHE A 70 -1.07 0.64 -22.72
C PHE A 70 -0.36 -0.65 -22.26
N PRO A 71 -0.92 -1.38 -21.29
CA PRO A 71 -0.23 -2.50 -20.66
C PRO A 71 0.08 -3.67 -21.61
N GLU A 72 -0.87 -4.04 -22.46
CA GLU A 72 -0.69 -5.16 -23.39
C GLU A 72 0.39 -4.87 -24.44
N ASP A 73 0.32 -3.70 -25.08
CA ASP A 73 1.28 -3.29 -26.10
C ASP A 73 2.68 -3.12 -25.52
N THR A 74 2.79 -2.56 -24.31
CA THR A 74 4.07 -2.41 -23.63
C THR A 74 4.68 -3.77 -23.31
N LEU A 75 3.92 -4.70 -22.71
CA LEU A 75 4.39 -6.06 -22.44
C LEU A 75 4.78 -6.82 -23.70
N ARG A 76 4.02 -6.63 -24.79
CA ARG A 76 4.32 -7.22 -26.09
C ARG A 76 5.66 -6.75 -26.62
N ILE A 77 5.93 -5.46 -26.57
CA ILE A 77 7.19 -4.89 -27.03
C ILE A 77 8.35 -5.36 -26.14
N LEU A 78 8.18 -5.34 -24.82
CA LEU A 78 9.19 -5.84 -23.88
C LEU A 78 9.55 -7.31 -24.16
N LYS A 79 8.55 -8.17 -24.38
CA LYS A 79 8.79 -9.59 -24.66
C LYS A 79 9.54 -9.82 -25.97
N HIS A 80 9.16 -9.11 -27.03
CA HIS A 80 9.68 -9.38 -28.39
C HIS A 80 10.90 -8.54 -28.75
N SER A 81 11.30 -7.60 -27.89
CA SER A 81 12.50 -6.78 -28.10
C SER A 81 13.76 -7.64 -28.05
N LYS A 82 14.60 -7.52 -29.07
CA LYS A 82 15.92 -8.19 -29.10
C LYS A 82 16.85 -7.68 -27.99
N LEU A 83 16.67 -6.44 -27.54
CA LEU A 83 17.49 -5.85 -26.47
C LEU A 83 17.26 -6.56 -25.13
N MET A 84 16.04 -7.04 -24.90
CA MET A 84 15.63 -7.74 -23.68
C MET A 84 16.17 -9.18 -23.60
N THR A 85 16.93 -9.64 -24.59
CA THR A 85 17.65 -10.94 -24.53
C THR A 85 18.95 -10.87 -23.73
N ASP A 86 19.47 -9.65 -23.49
CA ASP A 86 20.59 -9.41 -22.57
C ASP A 86 20.07 -9.37 -21.14
N GLU A 87 20.35 -10.41 -20.36
CA GLU A 87 19.85 -10.58 -18.98
C GLU A 87 20.11 -9.36 -18.10
N LYS A 88 21.27 -8.69 -18.24
CA LYS A 88 21.60 -7.51 -17.43
C LYS A 88 20.74 -6.30 -17.82
N PHE A 89 20.45 -6.18 -19.11
CA PHE A 89 19.62 -5.11 -19.60
C PHE A 89 18.14 -5.34 -19.26
N GLU A 90 17.67 -6.58 -19.39
CA GLU A 90 16.35 -6.96 -18.90
C GLU A 90 16.21 -6.64 -17.41
N GLU A 91 17.16 -7.07 -16.57
CA GLU A 91 17.12 -6.80 -15.13
C GLU A 91 17.07 -5.30 -14.83
N LEU A 92 17.87 -4.49 -15.54
CA LEU A 92 17.85 -3.03 -15.43
C LEU A 92 16.47 -2.45 -15.77
N VAL A 93 15.90 -2.83 -16.91
CA VAL A 93 14.59 -2.33 -17.39
C VAL A 93 13.49 -2.72 -16.41
N ILE A 94 13.43 -3.98 -15.99
CA ILE A 94 12.38 -4.48 -15.11
C ILE A 94 12.51 -3.86 -13.71
N THR A 95 13.73 -3.64 -13.22
CA THR A 95 13.95 -2.96 -11.94
C THR A 95 13.58 -1.48 -12.01
N GLY A 96 13.94 -0.80 -13.10
CA GLY A 96 13.59 0.59 -13.33
C GLY A 96 12.07 0.81 -13.42
N ILE A 97 11.37 -0.04 -14.19
CA ILE A 97 9.90 -0.02 -14.24
C ILE A 97 9.30 -0.26 -12.85
N ARG A 98 9.81 -1.22 -12.09
CA ARG A 98 9.33 -1.51 -10.72
C ARG A 98 9.52 -0.33 -9.76
N SER A 99 10.58 0.44 -9.91
CA SER A 99 10.81 1.67 -9.12
C SER A 99 9.77 2.74 -9.45
N GLU A 100 9.57 3.00 -10.74
CA GLU A 100 8.79 4.15 -11.22
C GLU A 100 7.27 3.92 -11.22
N ILE A 101 6.82 2.68 -11.39
CA ILE A 101 5.39 2.33 -11.40
C ILE A 101 4.68 2.71 -10.09
N SER A 102 5.40 2.75 -8.97
CA SER A 102 4.87 3.18 -7.66
C SER A 102 4.51 4.66 -7.62
N TYR A 103 5.16 5.49 -8.44
CA TYR A 103 4.95 6.93 -8.53
C TYR A 103 4.12 7.34 -9.75
N THR A 104 3.85 6.41 -10.67
CA THR A 104 3.23 6.70 -11.97
C THR A 104 1.73 6.40 -11.99
N GLY A 105 0.91 7.35 -12.44
CA GLY A 105 -0.54 7.21 -12.57
C GLY A 105 -1.31 7.40 -11.25
N SER A 106 -2.64 7.46 -11.36
CA SER A 106 -3.58 7.49 -10.23
C SER A 106 -3.70 6.12 -9.56
N ASP A 107 -4.25 6.08 -8.34
CA ASP A 107 -4.47 4.84 -7.60
C ASP A 107 -5.40 3.87 -8.36
N GLU A 108 -6.41 4.40 -9.07
CA GLU A 108 -7.32 3.64 -9.91
C GLU A 108 -6.59 3.00 -11.11
N GLU A 109 -5.71 3.75 -11.78
CA GLU A 109 -4.92 3.27 -12.92
C GLU A 109 -3.92 2.21 -12.49
N LYS A 110 -3.18 2.45 -11.39
CA LYS A 110 -2.27 1.45 -10.83
C LYS A 110 -3.02 0.18 -10.41
N LYS A 111 -4.23 0.31 -9.86
CA LYS A 111 -5.08 -0.85 -9.50
C LYS A 111 -5.55 -1.63 -10.71
N ALA A 112 -5.94 -0.94 -11.77
CA ALA A 112 -6.29 -1.57 -13.04
C ALA A 112 -5.08 -2.31 -13.63
N LEU A 113 -3.90 -1.69 -13.61
CA LEU A 113 -2.66 -2.30 -14.08
C LEU A 113 -2.26 -3.52 -13.25
N TYR A 114 -2.27 -3.42 -11.92
CA TYR A 114 -1.94 -4.53 -11.04
C TYR A 114 -2.85 -5.75 -11.29
N LYS A 115 -4.17 -5.50 -11.41
CA LYS A 115 -5.13 -6.56 -11.76
C LYS A 115 -4.85 -7.17 -13.14
N TYR A 116 -4.52 -6.33 -14.12
CA TYR A 116 -4.17 -6.78 -15.46
C TYR A 116 -2.92 -7.66 -15.44
N LEU A 117 -1.83 -7.21 -14.82
CA LEU A 117 -0.59 -7.97 -14.73
C LEU A 117 -0.79 -9.28 -13.98
N LYS A 118 -1.58 -9.28 -12.89
CA LYS A 118 -1.91 -10.51 -12.13
C LYS A 118 -2.70 -11.50 -12.98
N SER A 119 -3.60 -11.02 -13.84
CA SER A 119 -4.29 -11.89 -14.79
C SER A 119 -3.31 -12.41 -15.85
N ALA A 120 -2.48 -11.55 -16.42
CA ALA A 120 -1.53 -11.89 -17.49
C ALA A 120 -0.45 -12.88 -17.01
N SER A 121 -0.05 -12.83 -15.75
CA SER A 121 0.94 -13.74 -15.16
C SER A 121 0.45 -15.17 -14.97
N THR A 122 -0.86 -15.39 -14.88
CA THR A 122 -1.45 -16.74 -14.67
C THR A 122 -1.55 -17.60 -15.93
N GLY A 123 -1.21 -17.06 -17.10
CA GLY A 123 -1.16 -17.80 -18.36
C GLY A 123 -1.38 -16.89 -19.57
N GLY A 124 -0.59 -17.09 -20.62
CA GLY A 124 -0.65 -16.28 -21.83
C GLY A 124 0.73 -16.01 -22.43
N GLU A 125 0.75 -15.25 -23.52
CA GLU A 125 1.99 -14.96 -24.24
C GLU A 125 2.98 -14.15 -23.38
N TYR A 126 2.52 -13.23 -22.54
CA TYR A 126 3.40 -12.33 -21.77
C TYR A 126 3.54 -12.69 -20.29
N ALA A 127 3.16 -13.91 -19.89
CA ALA A 127 3.06 -14.32 -18.49
C ALA A 127 4.38 -14.17 -17.71
N GLU A 128 5.50 -14.54 -18.31
CA GLU A 128 6.82 -14.39 -17.69
C GLU A 128 7.17 -12.91 -17.43
N MET A 129 6.98 -12.06 -18.45
CA MET A 129 7.26 -10.62 -18.35
C MET A 129 6.38 -9.94 -17.29
N ALA A 130 5.08 -10.26 -17.30
CA ALA A 130 4.15 -9.76 -16.29
C ALA A 130 4.53 -10.22 -14.88
N SER A 131 5.00 -11.46 -14.73
CA SER A 131 5.47 -11.99 -13.44
C SER A 131 6.73 -11.27 -12.96
N LYS A 132 7.71 -11.03 -13.83
CA LYS A 132 8.95 -10.31 -13.49
C LYS A 132 8.71 -8.87 -13.04
N ILE A 133 7.72 -8.19 -13.63
CA ILE A 133 7.33 -6.83 -13.22
C ILE A 133 6.56 -6.85 -11.90
N LEU A 134 5.68 -7.85 -11.67
CA LEU A 134 4.97 -8.02 -10.41
C LEU A 134 5.88 -8.41 -9.25
N ASP A 135 6.92 -9.20 -9.52
CA ASP A 135 7.85 -9.68 -8.52
C ASP A 135 8.55 -8.48 -7.85
N GLY A 136 8.28 -8.24 -6.57
CA GLY A 136 8.79 -7.07 -5.85
C GLY A 136 8.02 -5.76 -6.06
N TRP A 137 6.95 -5.72 -6.87
CA TRP A 137 6.03 -4.57 -6.86
C TRP A 137 5.00 -4.71 -5.73
N THR A 138 5.21 -4.00 -4.63
CA THR A 138 4.24 -3.88 -3.53
C THR A 138 3.19 -2.82 -3.87
N PHE A 139 2.15 -3.23 -4.60
CA PHE A 139 1.04 -2.32 -4.90
C PHE A 139 0.16 -2.10 -3.67
N GLU A 140 0.28 -0.94 -3.02
CA GLU A 140 -0.52 -0.52 -1.85
C GLU A 140 -2.03 -0.34 -2.16
N GLY A 141 -2.45 -0.43 -3.43
CA GLY A 141 -3.85 -0.27 -3.85
C GLY A 141 -4.64 -1.57 -4.00
N GLU A 142 -4.07 -2.72 -3.61
CA GLU A 142 -4.91 -3.60 -2.80
C GLU A 142 -5.20 -2.80 -1.52
N ARG A 143 -6.27 -1.98 -1.57
CA ARG A 143 -7.12 -1.81 -0.41
C ARG A 143 -7.37 -3.23 0.04
N ILE A 144 -6.58 -3.66 1.02
CA ILE A 144 -7.08 -4.25 2.24
C ILE A 144 -8.61 -4.18 2.22
N PRO A 145 -9.33 -5.29 2.35
CA PRO A 145 -10.76 -5.20 2.53
C PRO A 145 -11.02 -4.26 3.71
N ASN A 146 -11.48 -3.03 3.40
CA ASN A 146 -11.92 -2.07 4.40
C ASN A 146 -13.10 -2.75 5.08
N HIS A 147 -12.85 -3.29 6.25
CA HIS A 147 -13.92 -3.76 7.10
C HIS A 147 -14.38 -2.54 7.88
N LYS A 148 -15.38 -1.85 7.31
CA LYS A 148 -16.07 -0.78 8.01
C LYS A 148 -16.87 -1.42 9.14
N ILE A 149 -16.52 -1.11 10.38
CA ILE A 149 -17.27 -1.54 11.56
C ILE A 149 -18.21 -0.39 11.92
N GLU A 150 -19.43 -0.43 11.38
CA GLU A 150 -20.46 0.52 11.80
C GLU A 150 -21.05 0.05 13.13
N PHE A 151 -21.05 0.93 14.12
CA PHE A 151 -21.74 0.68 15.38
C PHE A 151 -22.76 1.76 15.68
N SER A 152 -23.75 1.35 16.46
CA SER A 152 -24.76 2.23 17.07
C SER A 152 -24.65 1.97 18.56
N ALA A 153 -24.30 2.99 19.33
CA ALA A 153 -24.31 2.88 20.78
C ALA A 153 -25.76 2.66 21.25
N GLN A 154 -25.98 1.76 22.20
CA GLN A 154 -27.32 1.49 22.72
C GLN A 154 -27.97 2.77 23.27
N GLU A 155 -29.21 3.01 22.84
CA GLU A 155 -30.25 3.82 23.48
C GLU A 155 -29.88 5.24 23.94
N SER A 156 -29.13 5.99 23.12
CA SER A 156 -29.31 7.45 23.10
C SER A 156 -29.59 7.89 21.67
N GLU A 157 -30.65 8.65 21.45
CA GLU A 157 -31.10 9.12 20.12
C GLU A 157 -30.08 10.06 19.42
N GLN A 158 -28.85 10.21 19.94
CA GLN A 158 -27.96 11.31 19.58
C GLN A 158 -26.54 10.93 19.11
N SER A 159 -26.05 9.68 19.18
CA SER A 159 -24.68 9.38 18.71
C SER A 159 -24.51 8.02 18.03
N ASN A 160 -24.60 8.01 16.70
CA ASN A 160 -24.00 6.95 15.87
C ASN A 160 -22.55 7.33 15.58
N CYS A 161 -21.59 6.68 16.23
CA CYS A 161 -20.18 6.75 15.86
C CYS A 161 -19.88 5.55 14.94
N ALA A 162 -19.35 5.79 13.74
CA ALA A 162 -19.05 4.74 12.77
C ALA A 162 -17.55 4.68 12.57
N ILE A 163 -16.90 3.58 12.95
CA ILE A 163 -15.44 3.47 12.84
C ILE A 163 -15.07 2.66 11.60
N SER A 164 -14.21 3.21 10.76
CA SER A 164 -13.61 2.49 9.64
C SER A 164 -12.18 2.12 9.98
N ILE A 165 -11.80 0.87 9.71
CA ILE A 165 -10.44 0.37 9.87
C ILE A 165 -10.10 -0.60 8.72
N THR A 166 -8.82 -0.64 8.39
CA THR A 166 -8.26 -1.36 7.25
C THR A 166 -7.23 -2.33 7.81
N LEU A 167 -7.50 -3.64 7.75
CA LEU A 167 -6.57 -4.72 8.15
C LEU A 167 -5.75 -5.31 6.97
N PRO A 168 -4.47 -5.66 7.11
CA PRO A 168 -3.67 -6.30 6.06
C PRO A 168 -4.40 -7.39 5.24
N GLN A 169 -4.03 -7.52 3.97
CA GLN A 169 -4.68 -8.45 3.04
C GLN A 169 -4.78 -9.87 3.62
N GLY A 170 -5.98 -10.46 3.56
CA GLY A 170 -6.25 -11.81 4.07
C GLY A 170 -6.71 -11.85 5.53
N TRP A 171 -6.52 -10.77 6.29
CA TRP A 171 -6.95 -10.70 7.68
C TRP A 171 -8.47 -10.50 7.81
N LYS A 172 -9.03 -10.93 8.94
CA LYS A 172 -10.48 -10.92 9.18
C LYS A 172 -10.84 -10.56 10.61
N PHE A 173 -12.00 -9.91 10.76
CA PHE A 173 -12.67 -9.74 12.05
C PHE A 173 -13.66 -10.88 12.31
N GLN A 174 -13.75 -11.30 13.56
CA GLN A 174 -14.83 -12.17 14.04
C GLN A 174 -15.35 -11.64 15.37
N GLU A 175 -16.66 -11.45 15.48
CA GLU A 175 -17.26 -11.02 16.74
C GLU A 175 -16.98 -12.05 17.83
N LYS A 176 -16.46 -11.59 18.98
CA LYS A 176 -16.07 -12.49 20.07
C LYS A 176 -17.32 -13.02 20.76
N THR A 177 -17.76 -14.22 20.40
CA THR A 177 -18.83 -14.92 21.11
C THR A 177 -18.33 -15.32 22.50
N LYS A 178 -18.88 -14.73 23.57
CA LYS A 178 -18.47 -14.99 24.95
C LYS A 178 -18.48 -16.50 25.28
N LYS A 179 -17.29 -17.11 25.34
CA LYS A 179 -16.78 -18.10 26.32
C LYS A 179 -15.68 -18.95 25.69
N SER A 180 -14.46 -18.75 26.15
CA SER A 180 -13.45 -19.80 26.18
C SER A 180 -12.67 -19.63 27.49
N ASP A 181 -12.82 -20.60 28.39
CA ASP A 181 -12.11 -20.70 29.69
C ASP A 181 -10.65 -21.17 29.47
N THR A 182 -9.97 -20.70 28.41
CA THR A 182 -8.59 -21.10 28.14
C THR A 182 -7.61 -19.97 28.48
N GLU A 183 -6.63 -20.31 29.31
CA GLU A 183 -5.77 -19.39 30.08
C GLU A 183 -4.79 -18.53 29.25
N HIS A 184 -4.78 -18.59 27.92
CA HIS A 184 -3.85 -17.84 27.08
C HIS A 184 -4.52 -17.32 25.80
N GLU A 185 -5.63 -16.58 25.93
CA GLU A 185 -6.11 -15.74 24.83
C GLU A 185 -5.40 -14.38 24.90
N PRO A 186 -4.69 -13.95 23.83
CA PRO A 186 -3.81 -12.78 23.83
C PRO A 186 -4.50 -11.42 24.08
N LEU A 187 -5.78 -11.38 24.46
CA LEU A 187 -6.65 -10.22 24.22
C LEU A 187 -7.63 -9.99 25.36
N MET A 188 -7.09 -9.51 26.49
CA MET A 188 -7.84 -9.08 27.67
C MET A 188 -8.71 -7.84 27.43
N LEU A 189 -8.59 -7.19 26.26
CA LEU A 189 -9.46 -6.09 25.83
C LEU A 189 -10.96 -6.42 25.97
N ALA A 190 -11.35 -7.67 25.68
CA ALA A 190 -12.71 -8.18 25.88
C ALA A 190 -13.14 -8.33 27.35
N GLY A 191 -12.17 -8.43 28.26
CA GLY A 191 -12.39 -8.59 29.71
C GLY A 191 -12.50 -7.27 30.47
N LEU A 192 -12.15 -6.13 29.86
CA LEU A 192 -12.14 -4.83 30.53
C LEU A 192 -13.54 -4.32 30.90
N ASN A 193 -14.50 -4.47 29.99
CA ASN A 193 -15.87 -4.08 30.24
C ASN A 193 -16.82 -4.98 29.44
N PRO A 194 -17.80 -5.65 30.07
CA PRO A 194 -18.74 -6.52 29.38
C PRO A 194 -19.65 -5.79 28.37
N LEU A 195 -19.66 -4.44 28.40
CA LEU A 195 -20.36 -3.56 27.46
C LEU A 195 -19.53 -3.22 26.21
N TYR A 196 -18.24 -3.57 26.16
CA TYR A 196 -17.44 -3.37 24.96
C TYR A 196 -17.79 -4.44 23.93
N THR A 197 -18.10 -3.99 22.73
CA THR A 197 -18.12 -4.89 21.58
C THR A 197 -16.68 -5.13 21.19
N VAL A 198 -16.27 -6.40 21.21
CA VAL A 198 -14.91 -6.82 20.86
C VAL A 198 -14.95 -7.81 19.73
N TYR A 199 -14.06 -7.61 18.77
CA TYR A 199 -13.82 -8.53 17.66
C TYR A 199 -12.41 -9.07 17.76
N ASP A 200 -12.26 -10.37 17.54
CA ASP A 200 -10.98 -11.01 17.33
C ASP A 200 -10.48 -10.72 15.91
N ILE A 201 -9.17 -10.59 15.76
CA ILE A 201 -8.45 -10.34 14.52
C ILE A 201 -7.65 -11.61 14.19
N TYR A 202 -7.91 -12.16 13.02
CA TYR A 202 -7.20 -13.31 12.48
C TYR A 202 -6.37 -12.89 11.28
N ASP A 203 -5.17 -13.47 11.16
CA ASP A 203 -4.32 -13.29 9.98
C ASP A 203 -4.81 -14.12 8.78
N SER A 204 -4.03 -14.12 7.69
CA SER A 204 -4.33 -14.88 6.48
C SER A 204 -4.31 -16.41 6.68
N ASP A 205 -3.59 -16.88 7.70
CA ASP A 205 -3.43 -18.30 8.02
C ASP A 205 -4.47 -18.78 9.07
N HIS A 206 -5.44 -17.92 9.40
CA HIS A 206 -6.45 -18.16 10.44
C HIS A 206 -5.89 -18.26 11.87
N THR A 207 -4.73 -17.65 12.12
CA THR A 207 -4.14 -17.51 13.46
C THR A 207 -4.75 -16.30 14.15
N LEU A 208 -5.13 -16.44 15.43
CA LEU A 208 -5.57 -15.32 16.27
C LEU A 208 -4.35 -14.45 16.58
N ILE A 209 -4.38 -13.18 16.16
CA ILE A 209 -3.23 -12.27 16.26
C ILE A 209 -3.56 -10.94 16.96
N GLY A 210 -4.82 -10.69 17.29
CA GLY A 210 -5.23 -9.40 17.82
C GLY A 210 -6.70 -9.30 18.19
N ALA A 211 -7.08 -8.20 18.85
CA ALA A 211 -8.46 -7.82 19.10
C ALA A 211 -8.63 -6.33 18.88
N ILE A 212 -9.85 -5.96 18.50
CA ILE A 212 -10.32 -4.60 18.45
C ILE A 212 -11.52 -4.44 19.38
N GLY A 213 -11.48 -3.43 20.22
CA GLY A 213 -12.54 -3.05 21.13
C GLY A 213 -12.90 -1.59 20.91
N TYR A 214 -14.19 -1.28 20.93
CA TYR A 214 -14.66 0.10 20.84
C TYR A 214 -15.76 0.36 21.86
N SER A 215 -15.89 1.62 22.25
CA SER A 215 -16.96 2.08 23.10
C SER A 215 -17.10 3.59 23.06
N ASN A 216 -18.17 4.08 23.67
CA ASN A 216 -18.30 5.49 24.01
C ASN A 216 -17.54 5.78 25.31
N TYR A 217 -17.19 7.05 25.51
CA TYR A 217 -16.66 7.54 26.78
C TYR A 217 -17.34 8.84 27.16
N GLU A 218 -17.42 9.11 28.47
CA GLU A 218 -17.87 10.41 28.95
C GLU A 218 -16.64 11.32 29.11
N PRO A 219 -16.52 12.42 28.34
CA PRO A 219 -15.37 13.30 28.44
C PRO A 219 -15.32 13.99 29.81
N TYR A 220 -14.19 13.88 30.50
CA TYR A 220 -13.95 14.63 31.73
C TYR A 220 -13.59 16.09 31.39
N GLU A 221 -14.25 17.05 32.02
CA GLU A 221 -14.13 18.50 31.74
C GLU A 221 -12.69 19.05 31.79
N GLY A 222 -11.76 18.35 32.47
CA GLY A 222 -10.38 18.80 32.67
C GLY A 222 -9.38 18.46 31.55
N ASP A 223 -9.68 17.51 30.65
CA ASP A 223 -8.66 16.88 29.79
C ASP A 223 -9.17 16.45 28.41
N LYS A 224 -10.12 17.18 27.80
CA LYS A 224 -10.78 16.77 26.54
C LYS A 224 -9.78 16.42 25.41
N ASP A 225 -8.61 17.04 25.34
CA ASP A 225 -7.63 16.79 24.27
C ASP A 225 -6.53 15.77 24.65
N SER A 226 -6.69 15.03 25.76
CA SER A 226 -5.71 14.08 26.26
C SER A 226 -6.20 12.64 26.17
N VAL A 227 -5.30 11.68 25.91
CA VAL A 227 -5.60 10.24 25.95
C VAL A 227 -6.17 9.79 27.31
N GLN A 228 -5.98 10.58 28.36
CA GLN A 228 -6.54 10.33 29.69
C GLN A 228 -8.07 10.19 29.69
N VAL A 229 -8.77 10.75 28.69
CA VAL A 229 -10.23 10.61 28.52
C VAL A 229 -10.68 9.15 28.31
N VAL A 230 -9.82 8.30 27.76
CA VAL A 230 -10.11 6.88 27.49
C VAL A 230 -9.23 5.93 28.28
N TYR A 231 -8.26 6.45 29.03
CA TYR A 231 -7.31 5.62 29.79
C TYR A 231 -7.99 4.75 30.85
N SER A 232 -9.00 5.30 31.55
CA SER A 232 -9.77 4.56 32.56
C SER A 232 -10.55 3.37 31.98
N ALA A 233 -10.98 3.49 30.72
CA ALA A 233 -11.65 2.43 29.96
C ALA A 233 -10.70 1.30 29.53
N LEU A 234 -9.40 1.58 29.44
CA LEU A 234 -8.39 0.69 28.84
C LEU A 234 -7.41 0.07 29.83
N ARG A 235 -7.80 0.02 31.10
CA ARG A 235 -6.94 -0.44 32.20
C ARG A 235 -7.67 -1.37 33.16
N LEU A 236 -7.06 -2.51 33.46
CA LEU A 236 -7.44 -3.42 34.54
C LEU A 236 -6.35 -3.45 35.61
N GLY A 237 -6.39 -2.47 36.52
CA GLY A 237 -5.45 -2.37 37.64
C GLY A 237 -3.99 -2.33 37.16
N SER A 238 -3.15 -3.24 37.68
CA SER A 238 -1.77 -3.45 37.23
C SER A 238 -1.62 -4.60 36.23
N VAL A 239 -2.69 -5.37 35.98
CA VAL A 239 -2.65 -6.64 35.25
C VAL A 239 -2.69 -6.42 33.75
N TYR A 240 -3.46 -5.45 33.29
CA TYR A 240 -3.56 -5.12 31.87
C TYR A 240 -3.71 -3.61 31.69
N ARG A 241 -2.95 -3.03 30.74
CA ARG A 241 -3.07 -1.61 30.40
C ARG A 241 -2.53 -1.31 29.01
N PHE A 242 -3.10 -0.29 28.37
CA PHE A 242 -2.42 0.45 27.32
C PHE A 242 -1.45 1.44 27.98
N ASP A 243 -0.15 1.24 27.80
CA ASP A 243 0.92 2.01 28.45
C ASP A 243 1.22 3.31 27.71
N THR A 244 0.36 4.30 27.93
CA THR A 244 0.48 5.65 27.34
C THR A 244 1.59 6.49 27.98
N ASP A 245 2.15 6.06 29.12
CA ASP A 245 3.18 6.80 29.84
C ASP A 245 4.57 6.53 29.25
N SER A 246 4.83 5.26 28.89
CA SER A 246 6.12 4.83 28.34
C SER A 246 6.18 4.98 26.83
N ARG A 247 5.05 4.75 26.14
CA ARG A 247 4.99 4.84 24.69
C ARG A 247 3.64 5.39 24.20
N TYR A 248 3.70 6.52 23.53
CA TYR A 248 2.55 7.16 22.89
C TYR A 248 3.00 7.91 21.65
N ASP A 249 3.14 7.18 20.54
CA ASP A 249 3.64 7.71 19.28
C ASP A 249 2.46 8.16 18.43
N VAL A 250 2.24 9.47 18.34
CA VAL A 250 1.13 10.04 17.58
C VAL A 250 1.28 9.74 16.09
N VAL A 251 0.29 9.06 15.51
CA VAL A 251 0.23 8.70 14.08
C VAL A 251 -0.57 9.74 13.30
N LYS A 252 -1.70 10.16 13.85
CA LYS A 252 -2.65 11.06 13.21
C LYS A 252 -3.36 11.89 14.28
N THR A 253 -3.42 13.20 14.07
CA THR A 253 -4.22 14.11 14.90
C THR A 253 -5.10 14.94 13.99
N ASN A 254 -6.36 15.11 14.38
CA ASN A 254 -7.28 16.04 13.76
C ASN A 254 -7.92 16.93 14.85
N LYS A 255 -8.84 17.81 14.46
CA LYS A 255 -9.51 18.73 15.38
C LYS A 255 -10.29 18.02 16.49
N TYR A 256 -10.69 16.77 16.26
CA TYR A 256 -11.62 16.02 17.08
C TYR A 256 -10.94 14.90 17.87
N GLY A 257 -9.67 14.59 17.62
CA GLY A 257 -8.98 13.57 18.39
C GLY A 257 -7.69 13.09 17.76
N THR A 258 -7.14 12.02 18.32
CA THR A 258 -5.81 11.51 18.01
C THR A 258 -5.82 10.00 17.90
N THR A 259 -5.05 9.48 16.94
CA THR A 259 -4.63 8.09 16.85
C THR A 259 -3.15 7.99 17.18
N ALA A 260 -2.78 7.08 18.07
CA ALA A 260 -1.40 6.84 18.47
C ALA A 260 -1.09 5.34 18.58
N LEU A 261 0.19 5.01 18.40
CA LEU A 261 0.73 3.72 18.78
C LEU A 261 1.14 3.74 20.25
N THR A 262 0.95 2.62 20.92
CA THR A 262 1.33 2.40 22.31
C THR A 262 1.75 0.95 22.52
N THR A 263 2.06 0.59 23.75
CA THR A 263 2.35 -0.78 24.16
C THR A 263 1.22 -1.28 25.03
N VAL A 264 0.65 -2.44 24.70
CA VAL A 264 -0.27 -3.13 25.60
C VAL A 264 0.57 -4.02 26.51
N VAL A 265 0.47 -3.79 27.82
CA VAL A 265 1.21 -4.52 28.83
C VAL A 265 0.26 -5.44 29.57
N TYR A 266 0.57 -6.73 29.53
CA TYR A 266 -0.08 -7.75 30.35
C TYR A 266 0.90 -8.32 31.36
N GLN A 267 0.52 -8.36 32.63
CA GLN A 267 1.35 -8.87 33.71
C GLN A 267 0.49 -9.61 34.75
N ASP A 268 0.54 -10.95 34.73
CA ASP A 268 -0.20 -11.79 35.67
C ASP A 268 0.54 -11.92 37.02
N GLY A 269 0.40 -10.87 37.84
CA GLY A 269 0.97 -10.81 39.18
C GLY A 269 2.33 -10.13 39.26
N ALA A 270 2.68 -9.67 40.46
CA ALA A 270 3.81 -8.75 40.68
C ALA A 270 5.20 -9.30 40.32
N ASN A 271 5.35 -10.61 40.19
CA ASN A 271 6.63 -11.28 39.91
C ASN A 271 6.69 -11.90 38.50
N ALA A 272 5.62 -11.77 37.70
CA ALA A 272 5.63 -12.26 36.33
C ALA A 272 6.31 -11.24 35.41
N GLU A 273 7.06 -11.74 34.42
CA GLU A 273 7.59 -10.90 33.34
C GLU A 273 6.42 -10.37 32.50
N PRO A 274 6.39 -9.05 32.21
CA PRO A 274 5.33 -8.48 31.42
C PRO A 274 5.42 -8.93 29.95
N VAL A 275 4.28 -9.29 29.38
CA VAL A 275 4.11 -9.47 27.94
C VAL A 275 3.75 -8.13 27.33
N ASN A 276 4.50 -7.73 26.31
CA ASN A 276 4.33 -6.46 25.61
C ASN A 276 3.81 -6.72 24.20
N ASN A 277 2.58 -6.31 23.94
CA ASN A 277 1.92 -6.35 22.64
C ASN A 277 1.89 -4.94 22.02
N TRP A 278 1.63 -4.88 20.71
CA TRP A 278 1.38 -3.61 20.06
C TRP A 278 -0.01 -3.09 20.43
N GLY A 279 -0.09 -1.80 20.75
CA GLY A 279 -1.35 -1.11 21.00
C GLY A 279 -1.59 -0.03 19.97
N ILE A 280 -2.84 0.11 19.53
CA ILE A 280 -3.33 1.29 18.81
C ILE A 280 -4.45 1.88 19.63
N LEU A 281 -4.41 3.19 19.82
CA LEU A 281 -5.37 3.91 20.63
C LEU A 281 -5.85 5.11 19.82
N SER A 282 -7.16 5.19 19.59
CA SER A 282 -7.75 6.26 18.80
C SER A 282 -9.05 6.72 19.42
N TYR A 283 -9.26 8.03 19.50
CA TYR A 283 -10.48 8.61 20.07
C TYR A 283 -10.98 9.80 19.26
N ASN A 284 -12.28 10.09 19.39
CA ASN A 284 -12.95 11.23 18.82
C ASN A 284 -13.86 11.90 19.86
N ASN A 285 -13.51 13.14 20.22
CA ASN A 285 -14.20 14.00 21.17
C ASN A 285 -15.55 14.53 20.69
N GLU A 286 -15.75 14.72 19.37
CA GLU A 286 -17.03 15.19 18.84
C GLU A 286 -18.07 14.08 18.89
N LYS A 287 -17.63 12.84 18.66
CA LYS A 287 -18.48 11.64 18.66
C LYS A 287 -18.48 10.90 19.99
N GLU A 288 -17.65 11.34 20.94
CA GLU A 288 -17.50 10.75 22.29
C GLU A 288 -17.25 9.23 22.26
N CYS A 289 -16.41 8.79 21.32
CA CYS A 289 -16.13 7.38 21.08
C CYS A 289 -14.63 7.10 20.89
N PHE A 290 -14.23 5.87 21.18
CA PHE A 290 -12.87 5.41 21.00
C PHE A 290 -12.80 4.00 20.42
N VAL A 291 -11.65 3.70 19.84
CA VAL A 291 -11.25 2.36 19.45
C VAL A 291 -9.86 2.06 20.01
N ALA A 292 -9.71 0.86 20.54
CA ALA A 292 -8.46 0.30 21.00
C ALA A 292 -8.19 -1.00 20.26
N VAL A 293 -6.96 -1.20 19.84
CA VAL A 293 -6.51 -2.41 19.14
C VAL A 293 -5.31 -2.96 19.87
N GLU A 294 -5.33 -4.25 20.15
CA GLU A 294 -4.20 -5.01 20.66
C GLU A 294 -3.76 -6.02 19.58
N LEU A 295 -2.47 -6.08 19.28
CA LEU A 295 -1.89 -7.00 18.30
C LEU A 295 -0.66 -7.69 18.89
N GLU A 296 -0.53 -9.00 18.68
CA GLU A 296 0.60 -9.78 19.18
C GLU A 296 1.94 -9.32 18.58
N SER A 297 2.89 -8.98 19.44
CA SER A 297 4.17 -8.40 18.99
C SER A 297 5.09 -9.37 18.25
N ASN A 298 4.94 -10.67 18.50
CA ASN A 298 5.71 -11.72 17.83
C ASN A 298 5.14 -12.08 16.44
N SER A 299 3.87 -11.77 16.20
CA SER A 299 3.11 -12.20 15.02
C SER A 299 2.89 -11.04 14.03
N VAL A 300 2.98 -9.79 14.50
CA VAL A 300 2.71 -8.59 13.70
C VAL A 300 3.90 -7.64 13.73
N SER A 301 4.29 -7.14 12.56
CA SER A 301 5.37 -6.15 12.43
C SER A 301 4.88 -4.73 12.73
N GLU A 302 5.77 -3.88 13.24
CA GLU A 302 5.45 -2.47 13.54
C GLU A 302 4.95 -1.68 12.32
N SER A 303 5.46 -1.97 11.12
CA SER A 303 4.97 -1.34 9.88
C SER A 303 3.50 -1.68 9.61
N GLN A 304 3.08 -2.93 9.81
CA GLN A 304 1.68 -3.34 9.67
C GLN A 304 0.80 -2.64 10.72
N VAL A 305 1.28 -2.53 11.97
CA VAL A 305 0.55 -1.80 13.02
C VAL A 305 0.37 -0.33 12.64
N LEU A 306 1.42 0.31 12.11
CA LEU A 306 1.38 1.70 11.67
C LEU A 306 0.39 1.92 10.53
N GLU A 307 0.32 1.00 9.56
CA GLU A 307 -0.65 1.04 8.47
C GLU A 307 -2.09 0.92 8.99
N ILE A 308 -2.34 -0.03 9.90
CA ILE A 308 -3.64 -0.19 10.55
C ILE A 308 -4.01 1.10 11.28
N ALA A 309 -3.08 1.70 12.05
CA ALA A 309 -3.33 2.93 12.80
C ALA A 309 -3.65 4.12 11.89
N LYS A 310 -2.94 4.28 10.77
CA LYS A 310 -3.20 5.34 9.79
C LYS A 310 -4.59 5.25 9.17
N SER A 311 -5.12 4.04 9.06
CA SER A 311 -6.41 3.77 8.41
C SER A 311 -7.64 4.07 9.26
N ILE A 312 -7.47 4.30 10.56
CA ILE A 312 -8.59 4.53 11.47
C ILE A 312 -9.28 5.87 11.15
N GLU A 313 -10.59 5.80 10.95
CA GLU A 313 -11.47 6.94 10.71
C GLU A 313 -12.75 6.82 11.54
N PHE A 314 -13.28 7.98 11.97
CA PHE A 314 -14.51 8.09 12.77
C PHE A 314 -15.60 8.82 12.01
#